data_AF-A0A7C3Z2F9-F1
#
_entry.id   AF-A0A7C3Z2F9-F1
#
_cell.length_a   1.000
_cell.length_b   1.000
_cell.length_c   1.000
_cell.angle_alpha   90.00
_cell.angle_beta   90.00
_cell.angle_gamma   90.00
#
_symmetry.space_group_name_H-M   'P 1'
#
loop_
_entity.id
_entity.type
_entity.pdbx_description
1 polymer ?
#
loop_
_entity_poly.entity_id
_entity_poly.type
_entity_poly.pdbx_seq_one_letter_code
_entity_poly.pdbx_strand_id
1 'polypeptide(L)'
;MKKLVRAVVAGLLGLILAGGAWAQPGMGMGPGQARGWGAGDPYSRLYNPKTVETLSGDVVSVERFTPGRRMSYGVHFILKTDKETISVHLGPSWNVEKQPLTLAPGDKVEVTGSRITYQGQPAIVAQEVKKGGQVLKLRDANGVPAWAGPRMR
;
A
#
# COMPACT_ATOMS: atom_id res chain seq x y z
N MET A 1 -27.50 -31.67 68.51
CA MET A 1 -28.50 -30.76 67.90
C MET A 1 -27.88 -30.12 66.66
N LYS A 2 -28.56 -30.30 65.51
CA LYS A 2 -28.49 -29.53 64.26
C LYS A 2 -27.11 -29.27 63.63
N LYS A 3 -26.83 -30.15 62.65
CA LYS A 3 -25.99 -29.98 61.45
C LYS A 3 -26.09 -28.56 60.88
N LEU A 4 -25.00 -28.01 60.35
CA LEU A 4 -25.01 -27.25 59.08
C LEU A 4 -23.58 -26.93 58.63
N VAL A 5 -23.16 -27.68 57.61
CA VAL A 5 -21.96 -27.51 56.80
C VAL A 5 -21.95 -26.11 56.21
N ARG A 6 -20.91 -25.31 56.48
CA ARG A 6 -20.68 -24.04 55.78
C ARG A 6 -19.95 -24.34 54.48
N ALA A 7 -20.62 -24.03 53.39
CA ALA A 7 -20.22 -24.29 52.02
C ALA A 7 -18.86 -23.64 51.68
N VAL A 8 -18.04 -24.41 50.99
CA VAL A 8 -16.88 -23.95 50.23
C VAL A 8 -17.40 -23.17 49.03
N VAL A 9 -17.04 -21.89 48.92
CA VAL A 9 -17.13 -21.15 47.65
C VAL A 9 -15.71 -20.80 47.25
N ALA A 10 -15.10 -21.71 46.50
CA ALA A 10 -13.89 -21.48 45.75
C ALA A 10 -14.22 -20.52 44.59
N GLY A 11 -13.26 -19.64 44.29
CA GLY A 11 -13.43 -18.55 43.33
C GLY A 11 -13.70 -19.00 41.90
N LEU A 12 -14.30 -18.09 41.14
CA LEU A 12 -14.12 -17.85 39.71
C LEU A 12 -14.96 -16.62 39.35
N LEU A 13 -14.37 -15.43 39.49
CA LEU A 13 -14.89 -14.22 38.87
C LEU A 13 -14.52 -14.27 37.39
N GLY A 14 -15.32 -15.00 36.61
CA GLY A 14 -15.33 -14.95 35.15
C GLY A 14 -16.53 -14.14 34.69
N LEU A 15 -16.31 -12.89 34.30
CA LEU A 15 -17.25 -12.15 33.46
C LEU A 15 -16.47 -11.38 32.39
N ILE A 16 -16.50 -11.99 31.22
CA ILE A 16 -16.14 -11.48 29.90
C ILE A 16 -17.13 -10.33 29.53
N LEU A 17 -16.73 -9.53 28.54
CA LEU A 17 -17.45 -8.49 27.79
C LEU A 17 -17.01 -7.06 28.22
N ALA A 18 -16.33 -6.25 27.42
CA ALA A 18 -16.26 -6.21 25.98
C ALA A 18 -14.83 -5.85 25.53
N GLY A 19 -14.27 -6.70 24.67
CA GLY A 19 -13.20 -6.30 23.76
C GLY A 19 -13.75 -5.30 22.76
N GLY A 20 -14.03 -4.09 23.21
CA GLY A 20 -14.06 -2.93 22.33
C GLY A 20 -12.62 -2.69 21.93
N ALA A 21 -12.15 -3.40 20.91
CA ALA A 21 -11.09 -2.88 20.08
C ALA A 21 -11.67 -1.61 19.45
N TRP A 22 -11.53 -0.49 20.16
CA TRP A 22 -11.59 0.82 19.55
C TRP A 22 -10.48 0.79 18.54
N ALA A 23 -10.86 0.47 17.30
CA ALA A 23 -10.05 0.75 16.14
C ALA A 23 -9.66 2.22 16.28
N GLN A 24 -8.44 2.46 16.76
CA GLN A 24 -7.88 3.79 16.81
C GLN A 24 -8.02 4.31 15.37
N PRO A 25 -8.72 5.43 15.14
CA PRO A 25 -8.70 6.09 13.85
C PRO A 25 -7.23 6.23 13.49
N GLY A 26 -6.82 5.55 12.42
CA GLY A 26 -5.44 5.20 12.18
C GLY A 26 -4.53 6.40 12.42
N MET A 27 -3.41 6.15 13.12
CA MET A 27 -2.28 7.06 13.15
C MET A 27 -1.89 7.36 11.69
N GLY A 28 -2.48 8.39 11.11
CA GLY A 28 -1.98 9.04 9.92
C GLY A 28 -0.60 9.56 10.28
N MET A 29 0.42 9.02 9.62
CA MET A 29 1.79 9.46 9.82
C MET A 29 1.90 10.97 9.60
N GLY A 30 2.56 11.64 10.55
CA GLY A 30 2.55 13.10 10.68
C GLY A 30 2.98 13.87 9.42
N PRO A 31 2.76 15.19 9.40
CA PRO A 31 2.81 16.08 8.22
C PRO A 31 4.14 16.13 7.44
N GLY A 32 5.18 15.42 7.87
CA GLY A 32 6.49 15.37 7.21
C GLY A 32 6.70 14.21 6.23
N GLN A 33 6.03 13.06 6.42
CA GLN A 33 6.36 11.83 5.66
C GLN A 33 5.56 11.67 4.35
N ALA A 34 4.44 12.38 4.22
CA ALA A 34 3.64 12.45 3.00
C ALA A 34 4.13 13.52 2.00
N ARG A 35 5.15 14.32 2.35
CA ARG A 35 5.62 15.46 1.52
C ARG A 35 6.03 14.98 0.12
N GLY A 36 5.27 15.40 -0.90
CA GLY A 36 5.50 15.11 -2.31
C GLY A 36 4.77 13.87 -2.84
N TRP A 37 4.11 13.09 -1.98
CA TRP A 37 3.41 11.85 -2.34
C TRP A 37 1.89 11.91 -2.11
N GLY A 38 1.36 13.03 -1.63
CA GLY A 38 -0.05 13.27 -1.38
C GLY A 38 -0.86 13.37 -2.68
N ALA A 39 -2.20 13.30 -2.55
CA ALA A 39 -3.11 13.33 -3.69
C ALA A 39 -3.02 14.63 -4.51
N GLY A 40 -2.61 15.73 -3.88
CA GLY A 40 -2.46 17.05 -4.51
C GLY A 40 -1.06 17.32 -5.09
N ASP A 41 -0.08 16.46 -4.86
CA ASP A 41 1.31 16.70 -5.25
C ASP A 41 1.54 16.52 -6.76
N PRO A 42 2.54 17.20 -7.36
CA PRO A 42 2.80 17.15 -8.80
C PRO A 42 2.94 15.73 -9.35
N TYR A 43 3.56 14.85 -8.58
CA TYR A 43 3.75 13.46 -8.97
C TYR A 43 2.43 12.68 -9.07
N SER A 44 1.51 12.85 -8.11
CA SER A 44 0.20 12.19 -8.13
C SER A 44 -0.69 12.67 -9.27
N ARG A 45 -0.55 13.93 -9.70
CA ARG A 45 -1.28 14.49 -10.86
C ARG A 45 -0.87 13.92 -12.21
N LEU A 46 0.25 13.19 -12.28
CA LEU A 46 0.64 12.47 -13.50
C LEU A 46 -0.30 11.31 -13.79
N TYR A 47 -0.95 10.74 -12.77
CA TYR A 47 -1.89 9.64 -12.96
C TYR A 47 -3.09 10.11 -13.80
N ASN A 48 -3.34 9.41 -14.90
CA ASN A 48 -4.46 9.65 -15.79
C ASN A 48 -5.33 8.39 -15.88
N PRO A 49 -6.58 8.41 -15.36
CA PRO A 49 -7.49 7.28 -15.46
C PRO A 49 -7.77 6.79 -16.89
N LYS A 50 -7.62 7.66 -17.89
CA LYS A 50 -7.84 7.32 -19.31
C LYS A 50 -6.69 6.55 -19.94
N THR A 51 -5.53 6.49 -19.29
CA THR A 51 -4.35 5.74 -19.76
C THR A 51 -4.09 4.51 -18.90
N VAL A 52 -5.10 4.09 -18.11
CA VAL A 52 -5.01 2.88 -17.30
C VAL A 52 -5.04 1.66 -18.20
N GLU A 53 -4.05 0.81 -18.03
CA GLU A 53 -3.92 -0.47 -18.72
C GLU A 53 -3.43 -1.54 -17.75
N THR A 54 -3.59 -2.80 -18.17
CA THR A 54 -3.11 -3.96 -17.43
C THR A 54 -1.99 -4.63 -18.22
N LEU A 55 -0.84 -4.79 -17.59
CA LEU A 55 0.36 -5.41 -18.14
C LEU A 55 0.75 -6.63 -17.30
N SER A 56 1.09 -7.72 -17.96
CA SER A 56 1.62 -8.92 -17.31
C SER A 56 3.03 -9.19 -17.79
N GLY A 57 3.90 -9.63 -16.87
CA GLY A 57 5.29 -9.85 -17.21
C GLY A 57 6.15 -10.28 -16.03
N ASP A 58 7.46 -10.29 -16.28
CA ASP A 58 8.48 -10.68 -15.31
C ASP A 58 9.15 -9.44 -14.71
N VAL A 59 9.29 -9.42 -13.39
CA VAL A 59 10.06 -8.39 -12.69
C VAL A 59 11.54 -8.63 -12.95
N VAL A 60 12.21 -7.64 -13.53
CA VAL A 60 13.65 -7.71 -13.86
C VAL A 60 14.50 -7.17 -12.71
N SER A 61 14.12 -6.02 -12.15
CA SER A 61 14.80 -5.39 -11.01
C SER A 61 13.78 -4.65 -10.15
N VAL A 62 14.09 -4.50 -8.86
CA VAL A 62 13.33 -3.66 -7.92
C VAL A 62 14.30 -2.62 -7.37
N GLU A 63 13.99 -1.35 -7.56
CA GLU A 63 14.91 -0.25 -7.29
C GLU A 63 14.20 0.87 -6.51
N ARG A 64 15.00 1.66 -5.81
CA ARG A 64 14.53 2.86 -5.11
C ARG A 64 14.89 4.08 -5.95
N PHE A 65 13.94 4.99 -6.11
CA PHE A 65 14.17 6.26 -6.80
C PHE A 65 13.73 7.44 -5.93
N THR A 66 14.28 8.62 -6.15
CA THR A 66 13.86 9.83 -5.43
C THR A 66 13.14 10.76 -6.41
N PRO A 67 11.82 10.96 -6.29
CA PRO A 67 11.09 11.75 -7.29
C PRO A 67 11.40 13.25 -7.28
N GLY A 68 12.03 13.76 -6.21
CA GLY A 68 12.40 15.17 -6.07
C GLY A 68 13.23 15.47 -4.80
N ARG A 69 13.85 16.65 -4.77
CA ARG A 69 14.69 17.11 -3.63
C ARG A 69 13.82 17.24 -2.38
N ARG A 70 14.17 16.54 -1.29
CA ARG A 70 13.43 16.47 0.00
C ARG A 70 12.14 15.61 0.00
N MET A 71 11.91 14.77 -1.02
CA MET A 71 10.86 13.74 -0.99
C MET A 71 11.37 12.44 -0.38
N SER A 72 10.49 11.66 0.26
CA SER A 72 10.81 10.28 0.65
C SER A 72 11.06 9.43 -0.59
N TYR A 73 11.96 8.44 -0.48
CA TYR A 73 12.23 7.49 -1.57
C TYR A 73 10.94 6.82 -2.05
N GLY A 74 10.83 6.66 -3.37
CA GLY A 74 9.87 5.82 -4.04
C GLY A 74 10.47 4.46 -4.36
N VAL A 75 9.61 3.47 -4.54
CA VAL A 75 9.97 2.15 -5.04
C VAL A 75 9.37 2.01 -6.43
N HIS A 76 10.19 1.54 -7.37
CA HIS A 76 9.73 1.08 -8.66
C HIS A 76 10.33 -0.30 -8.97
N PHE A 77 9.79 -0.97 -9.97
CA PHE A 77 10.42 -2.12 -10.55
C PHE A 77 10.40 -2.03 -12.07
N ILE A 78 11.31 -2.76 -12.71
CA ILE A 78 11.35 -2.88 -14.15
C ILE A 78 10.55 -4.12 -14.55
N LEU A 79 9.46 -3.91 -15.29
CA LEU A 79 8.62 -4.98 -15.81
C LEU A 79 9.04 -5.31 -17.24
N LYS A 80 9.38 -6.57 -17.50
CA LYS A 80 9.54 -7.08 -18.85
C LYS A 80 8.26 -7.76 -19.30
N THR A 81 7.61 -7.19 -20.30
CA THR A 81 6.45 -7.77 -20.98
C THR A 81 6.89 -8.36 -22.33
N ASP A 82 5.97 -8.99 -23.04
CA ASP A 82 6.23 -9.49 -24.40
C ASP A 82 6.51 -8.37 -25.42
N LYS A 83 6.04 -7.15 -25.14
CA LYS A 83 6.10 -6.01 -26.07
C LYS A 83 7.22 -5.03 -25.75
N GLU A 84 7.44 -4.79 -24.46
CA GLU A 84 8.36 -3.75 -24.00
C GLU A 84 8.88 -4.03 -22.58
N THR A 85 9.93 -3.31 -22.22
CA THR A 85 10.42 -3.22 -20.85
C THR A 85 10.11 -1.84 -20.31
N ILE A 86 9.35 -1.75 -19.21
CA ILE A 86 8.82 -0.49 -18.69
C ILE A 86 9.00 -0.37 -17.18
N SER A 87 9.26 0.84 -16.70
CA SER A 87 9.34 1.12 -15.26
C SER A 87 7.94 1.25 -14.65
N VAL A 88 7.71 0.54 -13.56
CA VAL A 88 6.44 0.53 -12.81
C VAL A 88 6.68 1.14 -11.44
N HIS A 89 6.10 2.32 -11.21
CA HIS A 89 6.23 3.09 -9.99
C HIS A 89 5.13 2.71 -8.99
N LEU A 90 5.54 2.19 -7.82
CA LEU A 90 4.60 1.70 -6.80
C LEU A 90 4.15 2.78 -5.82
N GLY A 91 5.04 3.72 -5.50
CA GLY A 91 4.77 4.70 -4.47
C GLY A 91 5.94 4.85 -3.51
N PRO A 92 5.73 5.50 -2.36
CA PRO A 92 6.78 5.72 -1.39
C PRO A 92 7.21 4.42 -0.72
N SER A 93 8.51 4.29 -0.43
CA SER A 93 9.11 3.10 0.16
C SER A 93 8.44 2.72 1.48
N TRP A 94 8.14 3.71 2.34
CA TRP A 94 7.47 3.48 3.61
C TRP A 94 6.07 2.89 3.51
N ASN A 95 5.39 3.04 2.36
CA ASN A 95 4.11 2.40 2.13
C ASN A 95 4.30 1.00 1.57
N VAL A 96 5.22 0.82 0.60
CA VAL A 96 5.47 -0.47 -0.06
C VAL A 96 6.09 -1.47 0.91
N GLU A 97 7.03 -1.05 1.76
CA GLU A 97 7.73 -1.91 2.72
C GLU A 97 6.84 -2.42 3.86
N LYS A 98 5.68 -1.80 4.10
CA LYS A 98 4.68 -2.26 5.08
C LYS A 98 3.74 -3.32 4.53
N GLN A 99 3.78 -3.56 3.22
CA GLN A 99 2.85 -4.46 2.57
C GLN A 99 3.35 -5.90 2.72
N PRO A 100 2.44 -6.87 2.89
CA PRO A 100 2.81 -8.27 2.96
C PRO A 100 3.36 -8.80 1.63
N LEU A 101 3.04 -8.13 0.51
CA LEU A 101 3.50 -8.52 -0.81
C LEU A 101 4.95 -8.08 -1.03
N THR A 102 5.85 -9.05 -1.07
CA THR A 102 7.26 -8.82 -1.46
C THR A 102 7.44 -9.10 -2.95
N LEU A 103 8.05 -8.15 -3.65
CA LEU A 103 8.40 -8.25 -5.07
C LEU A 103 9.91 -8.44 -5.20
N ALA A 104 10.33 -9.36 -6.05
CA ALA A 104 11.72 -9.71 -6.31
C ALA A 104 11.94 -9.97 -7.81
N PRO A 105 13.20 -9.83 -8.29
CA PRO A 105 13.57 -10.26 -9.63
C PRO A 105 13.15 -11.71 -9.90
N GLY A 106 12.56 -11.96 -11.07
CA GLY A 106 12.03 -13.26 -11.48
C GLY A 106 10.56 -13.51 -11.11
N ASP A 107 9.93 -12.63 -10.33
CA ASP A 107 8.49 -12.74 -10.05
C ASP A 107 7.65 -12.45 -11.30
N LYS A 108 6.63 -13.29 -11.52
CA LYS A 108 5.56 -13.00 -12.48
C LYS A 108 4.47 -12.19 -11.81
N VAL A 109 4.14 -11.04 -12.41
CA VAL A 109 3.17 -10.10 -11.87
C VAL A 109 2.21 -9.62 -12.96
N GLU A 110 1.01 -9.25 -12.53
CA GLU A 110 0.04 -8.48 -13.31
C GLU A 110 -0.09 -7.10 -12.66
N VAL A 111 0.11 -6.05 -13.45
CA VAL A 111 0.08 -4.66 -13.00
C VAL A 111 -1.06 -3.96 -13.70
N THR A 112 -1.95 -3.35 -12.94
CA THR A 112 -2.91 -2.38 -13.47
C THR A 112 -2.47 -0.99 -13.04
N GLY A 113 -2.33 -0.07 -13.99
CA GLY A 113 -1.83 1.27 -13.70
C GLY A 113 -1.93 2.23 -14.87
N SER A 114 -1.71 3.51 -14.60
CA SER A 114 -1.76 4.56 -15.61
C SER A 114 -0.41 4.71 -16.32
N ARG A 115 -0.41 4.65 -17.65
CA ARG A 115 0.75 5.00 -18.45
C ARG A 115 0.96 6.51 -18.48
N ILE A 116 2.17 6.93 -18.13
CA ILE A 116 2.59 8.32 -18.02
C ILE A 116 3.95 8.54 -18.70
N THR A 117 4.31 9.80 -18.89
CA THR A 117 5.69 10.18 -19.21
C THR A 117 6.35 10.77 -17.97
N TYR A 118 7.43 10.14 -17.50
CA TYR A 118 8.21 10.58 -16.35
C TYR A 118 9.67 10.81 -16.77
N GLN A 119 10.18 12.03 -16.55
CA GLN A 119 11.53 12.44 -16.98
C GLN A 119 11.84 12.13 -18.46
N GLY A 120 10.85 12.29 -19.33
CA GLY A 120 10.99 12.04 -20.77
C GLY A 120 10.93 10.58 -21.20
N GLN A 121 10.69 9.64 -20.28
CA GLN A 121 10.54 8.21 -20.56
C GLN A 121 9.14 7.69 -20.19
N PRO A 122 8.62 6.66 -20.89
CA PRO A 122 7.36 6.04 -20.51
C PRO A 122 7.50 5.27 -19.19
N ALA A 123 6.50 5.39 -18.32
CA ALA A 123 6.41 4.66 -17.07
C ALA A 123 4.95 4.35 -16.73
N ILE A 124 4.73 3.35 -15.88
CA ILE A 124 3.41 3.02 -15.32
C ILE A 124 3.37 3.48 -13.87
N VAL A 125 2.37 4.26 -13.49
CA VAL A 125 2.03 4.48 -12.08
C VAL A 125 1.04 3.42 -11.66
N ALA A 126 1.47 2.50 -10.80
CA ALA A 126 0.67 1.36 -10.40
C ALA A 126 -0.55 1.79 -9.57
N GLN A 127 -1.71 1.28 -9.95
CA GLN A 127 -2.93 1.28 -9.15
C GLN A 127 -2.98 0.03 -8.27
N GLU A 128 -2.71 -1.14 -8.87
CA GLU A 128 -2.61 -2.42 -8.18
C GLU A 128 -1.59 -3.33 -8.86
N VAL A 129 -1.00 -4.23 -8.07
CA VAL A 129 -0.08 -5.27 -8.52
C VAL A 129 -0.54 -6.61 -7.96
N LYS A 130 -0.66 -7.63 -8.81
CA LYS A 130 -1.03 -8.98 -8.42
C LYS A 130 0.15 -9.93 -8.61
N LYS A 131 0.38 -10.80 -7.64
CA LYS A 131 1.41 -11.86 -7.68
C LYS A 131 0.89 -13.08 -6.92
N GLY A 132 0.86 -14.24 -7.57
CA GLY A 132 0.53 -15.51 -6.89
C GLY A 132 -0.78 -15.51 -6.10
N GLY A 133 -1.80 -14.78 -6.56
CA GLY A 133 -3.09 -14.64 -5.88
C GLY A 133 -3.17 -13.55 -4.81
N GLN A 134 -2.04 -12.92 -4.46
CA GLN A 134 -2.01 -11.74 -3.60
C GLN A 134 -2.20 -10.47 -4.43
N VAL A 135 -2.91 -9.49 -3.87
CA VAL A 135 -3.18 -8.19 -4.50
C VAL A 135 -2.62 -7.07 -3.62
N LEU A 136 -1.68 -6.31 -4.16
CA LEU A 136 -1.17 -5.08 -3.59
C LEU A 136 -1.91 -3.90 -4.22
N LYS A 137 -2.82 -3.29 -3.46
CA LYS A 137 -3.56 -2.10 -3.88
C LYS A 137 -2.85 -0.83 -3.41
N LEU A 138 -2.53 0.06 -4.34
CA LEU A 138 -1.74 1.27 -4.11
C LEU A 138 -2.58 2.54 -4.30
N ARG A 139 -3.52 2.53 -5.25
CA ARG A 139 -4.37 3.68 -5.59
C ARG A 139 -5.81 3.27 -5.83
N ASP A 140 -6.72 4.24 -5.79
CA ASP A 140 -8.10 4.06 -6.24
C ASP A 140 -8.25 4.27 -7.76
N ALA A 141 -9.49 4.17 -8.28
CA ALA A 141 -9.83 4.39 -9.69
C ALA A 141 -9.43 5.78 -10.21
N ASN A 142 -9.38 6.77 -9.32
CA ASN A 142 -9.06 8.16 -9.64
C ASN A 142 -7.58 8.48 -9.45
N GLY A 143 -6.74 7.49 -9.11
CA GLY A 143 -5.30 7.67 -8.87
C GLY A 143 -4.96 8.16 -7.46
N VAL A 144 -5.95 8.29 -6.57
CA VAL A 144 -5.74 8.74 -5.20
C VAL A 144 -4.91 7.69 -4.48
N PRO A 145 -3.73 8.04 -3.94
CA PRO A 145 -2.91 7.08 -3.23
C PRO A 145 -3.57 6.64 -1.93
N ALA A 146 -3.46 5.34 -1.61
CA ALA A 146 -3.94 4.76 -0.35
C ALA A 146 -3.32 5.45 0.88
N TRP A 147 -2.18 6.10 0.70
CA TRP A 147 -1.42 6.77 1.73
C TRP A 147 -1.62 8.29 1.79
N ALA A 148 -2.57 8.85 1.02
CA ALA A 148 -2.86 10.29 1.01
C ALA A 148 -3.47 10.83 2.32
N GLY A 149 -3.69 9.97 3.33
CA GLY A 149 -4.43 10.29 4.54
C GLY A 149 -5.93 10.49 4.29
N PRO A 150 -6.75 10.60 5.34
CA PRO A 150 -8.14 11.00 5.20
C PRO A 150 -8.21 12.36 4.51
N ARG A 151 -9.07 12.52 3.50
CA ARG A 151 -9.45 13.85 3.02
C ARG A 151 -10.09 14.58 4.19
N MET A 152 -9.39 15.52 4.82
CA MET A 152 -10.05 16.52 5.66
C MET A 152 -10.94 17.31 4.71
N ARG A 153 -12.25 17.04 4.81
CA ARG A 153 -13.30 17.85 4.20
C ARG A 153 -13.49 19.10 5.02
#